data_AF-A0A9D1AMZ8-F1
#
_entry.id   AF-A0A9D1AMZ8-F1
#
_cell.length_a   1.000
_cell.length_b   1.000
_cell.length_c   1.000
_cell.angle_alpha   90.00
_cell.angle_beta   90.00
_cell.angle_gamma   90.00
#
_symmetry.space_group_name_H-M   'P 1'
#
loop_
_entity.id
_entity.type
_entity.pdbx_description
1 polymer ?
#
loop_
_entity_poly.entity_id
_entity_poly.type
_entity_poly.pdbx_seq_one_letter_code
_entity_poly.pdbx_strand_id
1 'polypeptide(L)'
;MKYQNAAFEFAAGRVDQLPASALPEIVFSGKSNVGKSTLINKLLNRKALARVSSTPGKTGTINFYSLPECRLVDLPGYGYAKVSES
;
A
#
# COMPACT_ATOMS: atom_id res chain seq x y z
N MET A 1 1.39 20.41 -3.20
CA MET A 1 1.80 19.04 -2.81
C MET A 1 3.28 18.75 -3.06
N LYS A 2 4.10 18.68 -2.01
CA LYS A 2 5.47 18.11 -2.07
C LYS A 2 5.40 16.63 -1.66
N TYR A 3 5.30 15.73 -2.63
CA TYR A 3 5.16 14.27 -2.40
C TYR A 3 6.38 13.61 -1.73
N GLN A 4 7.49 14.36 -1.60
CA GLN A 4 8.76 13.91 -1.03
C GLN A 4 8.70 13.66 0.48
N ASN A 5 7.73 14.26 1.17
CA ASN A 5 7.53 14.13 2.63
C ASN A 5 6.67 12.93 3.02
N ALA A 6 6.44 11.98 2.12
CA ALA A 6 5.67 10.80 2.44
C ALA A 6 6.43 9.88 3.41
N ALA A 7 5.70 9.39 4.41
CA ALA A 7 6.19 8.43 5.40
C ALA A 7 5.21 7.26 5.51
N PHE A 8 5.72 6.08 5.87
CA PHE A 8 4.88 4.96 6.27
C PHE A 8 4.24 5.30 7.62
N GLU A 9 2.91 5.21 7.69
CA GLU A 9 2.15 5.58 8.89
C GLU A 9 1.82 4.34 9.71
N PHE A 10 1.07 3.40 9.13
CA PHE A 10 0.75 2.11 9.75
C PHE A 10 0.26 1.10 8.70
N ALA A 11 0.07 -0.15 9.15
CA ALA A 11 -0.56 -1.19 8.36
C ALA A 11 -1.72 -1.83 9.16
N ALA A 12 -2.85 -2.05 8.50
CA ALA A 12 -4.03 -2.67 9.09
C ALA A 12 -4.29 -4.03 8.45
N GLY A 13 -4.36 -5.08 9.26
CA GLY A 13 -4.75 -6.43 8.83
C GLY A 13 -6.23 -6.74 9.07
N ARG A 14 -6.92 -5.89 9.82
CA ARG A 14 -8.33 -6.05 10.19
C ARG A 14 -9.06 -4.71 10.14
N VAL A 15 -10.37 -4.78 9.96
CA VAL A 15 -11.24 -3.59 9.82
C VAL A 15 -11.31 -2.78 11.11
N ASP A 16 -11.24 -3.42 12.28
CA ASP A 16 -11.23 -2.76 13.61
C ASP A 16 -9.97 -1.92 13.86
N GLN A 17 -8.91 -2.10 13.07
CA GLN A 17 -7.67 -1.33 13.16
C GLN A 17 -7.71 -0.05 12.31
N LEU A 18 -8.78 0.17 11.53
CA LEU A 18 -8.90 1.33 10.67
C LEU A 18 -9.31 2.56 11.51
N PRO A 19 -8.49 3.62 11.53
CA PRO A 19 -8.89 4.87 12.18
C PRO A 19 -10.01 5.53 11.38
N ALA A 20 -10.76 6.42 12.03
CA ALA A 20 -11.65 7.32 11.31
C ALA A 20 -10.85 8.15 10.30
N SER A 21 -11.39 8.32 9.09
CA SER A 21 -10.73 9.12 8.06
C SER A 21 -10.74 10.59 8.47
N ALA A 22 -9.54 11.18 8.57
CA ALA A 22 -9.35 12.59 8.92
C ALA A 22 -8.85 13.42 7.72
N LEU A 23 -8.38 12.76 6.66
CA LEU A 23 -7.83 13.36 5.45
C LEU A 23 -8.30 12.57 4.23
N PRO A 24 -8.33 13.18 3.03
CA PRO A 24 -8.61 12.45 1.79
C PRO A 24 -7.66 11.26 1.60
N GLU A 25 -8.21 10.11 1.25
CA GLU A 25 -7.45 8.87 1.04
C GLU A 25 -7.46 8.47 -0.44
N ILE A 26 -6.28 8.27 -1.01
CA ILE A 26 -6.09 7.80 -2.40
C ILE A 26 -5.70 6.33 -2.35
N VAL A 27 -6.60 5.48 -2.85
CA VAL A 27 -6.49 4.02 -2.72
C VAL A 27 -5.97 3.39 -4.01
N PHE A 28 -4.92 2.57 -3.89
CA PHE A 28 -4.36 1.76 -4.98
C PHE A 28 -4.83 0.31 -4.86
N SER A 29 -5.58 -0.14 -5.86
CA SER A 29 -6.03 -1.54 -5.99
C SER A 29 -5.57 -2.12 -7.32
N GLY A 30 -5.36 -3.43 -7.36
CA GLY A 30 -4.95 -4.11 -8.59
C GLY A 30 -4.42 -5.52 -8.31
N LYS A 31 -4.24 -6.29 -9.39
CA LYS A 31 -3.70 -7.65 -9.30
C LYS A 31 -2.35 -7.68 -8.58
N SER A 32 -2.06 -8.77 -7.89
CA SER A 32 -0.72 -9.04 -7.38
C SER A 32 0.31 -8.98 -8.51
N ASN A 33 1.48 -8.38 -8.24
CA ASN A 33 2.56 -8.15 -9.20
C ASN A 33 2.25 -7.23 -10.41
N VAL A 34 1.11 -6.51 -10.43
CA VAL A 34 0.81 -5.53 -11.50
C VAL A 34 1.69 -4.26 -11.45
N GLY A 35 2.47 -4.07 -10.39
CA GLY A 35 3.38 -2.92 -10.24
C GLY A 35 2.87 -1.77 -9.37
N LYS A 36 1.83 -1.95 -8.53
CA LYS A 36 1.31 -0.90 -7.62
C LYS A 36 2.39 -0.26 -6.76
N SER A 37 3.19 -1.07 -6.07
CA SER A 37 4.24 -0.58 -5.18
C SER A 37 5.34 0.17 -5.95
N THR A 38 5.60 -0.22 -7.21
CA THR A 38 6.51 0.52 -8.11
C THR A 38 5.92 1.89 -8.49
N LEU A 39 4.62 1.96 -8.78
CA LEU A 39 3.93 3.23 -9.05
C LEU A 39 3.97 4.16 -7.83
N ILE A 40 3.65 3.64 -6.64
CA ILE A 40 3.68 4.42 -5.39
C ILE A 40 5.09 4.97 -5.13
N ASN A 41 6.13 4.13 -5.23
CA ASN A 41 7.51 4.57 -5.06
C ASN A 41 7.92 5.67 -6.06
N LYS A 42 7.48 5.57 -7.33
CA LYS A 42 7.69 6.61 -8.34
C LYS A 42 6.96 7.91 -8.01
N LEU A 43 5.69 7.86 -7.59
CA LEU A 43 4.90 9.03 -7.22
C LEU A 43 5.51 9.78 -6.02
N LEU A 44 6.04 9.03 -5.05
CA LEU A 44 6.65 9.58 -3.85
C LEU A 44 8.11 9.98 -4.04
N ASN A 45 8.70 9.71 -5.21
CA ASN A 45 10.13 9.86 -5.49
C ASN A 45 11.02 9.17 -4.43
N ARG A 46 10.60 7.98 -3.97
CA ARG A 46 11.29 7.16 -2.95
C ARG A 46 11.61 5.79 -3.53
N LYS A 47 12.79 5.25 -3.23
CA LYS A 47 13.23 3.96 -3.80
C LYS A 47 12.58 2.73 -3.17
N ALA A 48 12.18 2.78 -1.89
CA ALA A 48 11.74 1.59 -1.16
C ALA A 48 10.74 1.89 -0.01
N LEU A 49 9.90 2.92 -0.14
CA LEU A 49 8.90 3.24 0.89
C LEU A 49 7.76 2.22 0.86
N ALA A 50 7.19 1.98 -0.32
CA ALA A 50 6.28 0.87 -0.53
C ALA A 50 7.10 -0.40 -0.76
N ARG A 51 6.91 -1.40 0.11
CA ARG A 51 7.60 -2.69 0.00
C ARG A 51 7.17 -3.41 -1.28
N VAL A 52 8.07 -3.43 -2.27
CA VAL A 52 7.95 -4.27 -3.46
C VAL A 52 8.32 -5.70 -3.04
N SER A 53 7.35 -6.49 -2.58
CA SER A 53 7.59 -7.92 -2.32
C SER A 53 7.42 -8.71 -3.62
N SER A 54 8.42 -9.49 -3.99
CA SER A 54 8.36 -10.46 -5.09
C SER A 54 7.67 -11.78 -4.69
N THR A 55 7.38 -11.97 -3.40
CA THR A 55 6.71 -13.17 -2.88
C THR A 55 5.19 -12.90 -2.77
N PRO A 56 4.36 -13.57 -3.59
CA PRO A 56 2.92 -13.41 -3.53
C PRO A 56 2.35 -13.85 -2.17
N GLY A 57 1.36 -13.12 -1.65
CA GLY A 57 0.65 -13.49 -0.42
C GLY A 57 1.23 -12.97 0.90
N LYS A 58 2.37 -12.24 0.89
CA LYS A 58 2.97 -11.70 2.13
C LYS A 58 2.39 -10.37 2.61
N THR A 59 1.68 -9.64 1.75
CA THR A 59 1.01 -8.38 2.10
C THR A 59 -0.47 -8.68 2.36
N GLY A 60 -0.79 -9.20 3.54
CA GLY A 60 -2.18 -9.38 4.01
C GLY A 60 -2.77 -8.11 4.64
N THR A 61 -1.97 -7.06 4.74
CA THR A 61 -2.33 -5.80 5.39
C THR A 61 -2.53 -4.68 4.36
N ILE A 62 -3.44 -3.78 4.65
CA ILE A 62 -3.59 -2.49 3.98
C ILE A 62 -2.50 -1.56 4.52
N ASN A 63 -1.68 -0.98 3.65
CA ASN A 63 -0.59 -0.08 4.07
C ASN A 63 -0.98 1.38 3.85
N PHE A 64 -0.72 2.21 4.86
CA PHE A 64 -1.03 3.63 4.85
C PHE A 64 0.25 4.47 4.83
N TYR A 65 0.29 5.45 3.94
CA TYR A 65 1.39 6.41 3.81
C TYR A 65 0.85 7.82 4.01
N SER A 66 1.38 8.53 4.99
CA SER A 66 0.97 9.90 5.32
C SER A 66 1.64 10.90 4.38
N LEU A 67 0.87 11.84 3.85
CA LEU A 67 1.34 13.05 3.18
C LEU A 67 0.75 14.29 3.87
N PRO A 68 1.29 15.51 3.63
CA PRO A 68 0.79 16.71 4.29
C PRO A 68 -0.70 17.02 4.05
N GLU A 69 -1.25 16.61 2.91
CA GLU A 69 -2.60 16.99 2.48
C GLU A 69 -3.52 15.77 2.24
N CYS A 70 -2.98 14.55 2.28
CA CYS A 70 -3.72 13.33 1.99
C CYS A 70 -3.02 12.09 2.54
N ARG A 71 -3.66 10.94 2.40
CA ARG A 71 -3.08 9.63 2.70
C ARG A 71 -3.09 8.76 1.43
N LEU A 72 -1.98 8.08 1.13
CA LEU A 72 -1.99 7.02 0.13
C LEU A 72 -2.25 5.68 0.83
N VAL A 73 -3.06 4.84 0.20
CA VAL A 73 -3.46 3.53 0.74
C VAL A 73 -3.14 2.45 -0.29
N ASP A 74 -2.28 1.51 0.06
CA ASP A 74 -1.93 0.36 -0.79
C ASP A 74 -2.71 -0.87 -0.32
N LEU A 75 -3.67 -1.29 -1.13
CA LEU A 75 -4.44 -2.50 -0.86
C LEU A 75 -3.62 -3.75 -1.22
N PRO A 76 -3.85 -4.87 -0.51
CA PRO A 76 -3.30 -6.15 -0.90
C PRO A 76 -3.69 -6.49 -2.34
N GLY A 77 -2.74 -7.00 -3.12
CA GLY A 77 -2.99 -7.35 -4.51
C GLY A 77 -3.87 -8.59 -4.63
N TYR A 78 -4.96 -8.51 -5.39
CA TYR A 78 -5.87 -9.65 -5.59
C TYR A 78 -5.41 -10.58 -6.73
N GLY A 79 -5.99 -11.78 -6.83
CA GLY A 79 -5.89 -12.64 -8.02
C GLY A 79 -4.56 -13.38 -8.24
N TYR A 80 -3.59 -13.33 -7.32
CA TYR A 80 -2.45 -14.26 -7.31
C TYR A 80 -2.31 -14.84 -5.91
N ALA A 81 -3.06 -15.91 -5.65
CA ALA A 81 -2.77 -16.80 -4.54
C ALA A 81 -1.88 -17.90 -5.10
N LYS A 82 -0.64 -18.01 -4.61
CA LYS A 82 0.06 -19.28 -4.68
C LYS A 82 -0.70 -20.21 -3.74
N VAL A 83 -1.82 -20.77 -4.21
CA VAL A 83 -2.45 -21.90 -3.54
C VAL A 83 -1.39 -22.98 -3.61
N SER A 84 -0.72 -23.24 -2.50
CA SER A 84 0.02 -24.48 -2.35
C SER A 84 -1.03 -25.57 -2.44
N GLU A 85 -1.22 -26.11 -3.64
CA GLU A 85 -1.84 -27.43 -3.80
C GLU A 85 -1.08 -28.37 -2.87
N SER A 86 -1.81 -28.87 -1.88
CA SER A 86 -1.34 -29.92 -0.97
C SER A 86 -1.71 -31.26 -1.58
#